data_AF-A0A3C0EPC1-F1
#
_entry.id   AF-A0A3C0EPC1-F1
#
_cell.length_a   1.000
_cell.length_b   1.000
_cell.length_c   1.000
_cell.angle_alpha   90.00
_cell.angle_beta   90.00
_cell.angle_gamma   90.00
#
_symmetry.space_group_name_H-M   'P 1'
#
loop_
_entity.id
_entity.type
_entity.pdbx_description
1 polymer ?
#
loop_
_entity_poly.entity_id
_entity_poly.type
_entity_poly.pdbx_seq_one_letter_code
_entity_poly.pdbx_strand_id
1 'polypeptide(L)'
;MGIWPISRTMKQKILMLILRFGVALAGVGYIIYALNWNDTVDADGVLHQGVINTIKSADWKLLVVSFLMVGLIYPIFSTRWWMLMRVRGMHCSWGKAFRLAMVGCFFNFCMPGSTGGDFVKGYYAAKGSNRKTDAIISVIVDRILGLLGLFIVAGVTGLTLLSDPRVRYITGIIWLCGLGGVIGASI
;
A
#
# COMPACT_ATOMS: atom_id res chain seq x y z
N MET A 1 17.22 -42.26 6.98
CA MET A 1 15.91 -41.56 6.86
C MET A 1 15.73 -40.67 8.08
N GLY A 2 16.15 -39.40 8.01
CA GLY A 2 16.04 -38.44 9.11
C GLY A 2 14.82 -37.55 8.93
N ILE A 3 13.82 -37.72 9.79
CA ILE A 3 12.58 -36.94 9.79
C ILE A 3 12.87 -35.62 10.52
N TRP A 4 13.08 -34.53 9.77
CA TRP A 4 13.26 -33.18 10.31
C TRP A 4 12.00 -32.69 11.08
N PRO A 5 12.14 -31.90 12.17
CA PRO A 5 11.00 -31.44 12.97
C PRO A 5 10.33 -30.22 12.32
N ILE A 6 9.38 -30.47 11.42
CA ILE A 6 8.64 -29.43 10.67
C ILE A 6 7.55 -28.72 11.52
N SER A 7 7.26 -29.20 12.74
CA SER A 7 6.08 -28.76 13.51
C SER A 7 6.21 -27.41 14.24
N ARG A 8 7.41 -26.99 14.67
CA ARG A 8 7.61 -25.75 15.44
C ARG A 8 7.38 -24.48 14.60
N THR A 9 7.87 -24.47 13.36
CA THR A 9 7.75 -23.32 12.45
C THR A 9 6.33 -23.12 11.93
N MET A 10 5.56 -24.20 11.78
CA MET A 10 4.17 -24.15 11.30
C MET A 10 3.22 -23.54 12.35
N LYS A 11 3.34 -23.96 13.62
CA LYS A 11 2.56 -23.38 14.73
C LYS A 11 2.82 -21.88 14.90
N GLN A 12 4.07 -21.44 14.79
CA GLN A 12 4.43 -20.01 14.86
C GLN A 12 3.83 -19.20 13.71
N LYS A 13 3.86 -19.72 12.48
CA LYS A 13 3.24 -19.06 11.33
C LYS A 13 1.72 -18.95 11.47
N ILE A 14 1.06 -20.01 11.92
CA ILE A 14 -0.38 -20.02 12.16
C ILE A 14 -0.74 -19.03 13.29
N LEU A 15 0.04 -19.02 14.38
CA LEU A 15 -0.15 -18.08 15.48
C LEU A 15 -0.01 -16.61 15.02
N MET A 16 1.03 -16.29 14.25
CA MET A 16 1.22 -14.95 13.68
C MET A 16 0.09 -14.56 12.72
N LEU A 17 -0.45 -15.53 11.96
CA LEU A 17 -1.57 -15.30 11.07
C LEU A 17 -2.85 -14.98 11.85
N ILE A 18 -3.17 -15.80 12.86
CA ILE A 18 -4.32 -15.57 13.75
C ILE A 18 -4.21 -14.22 14.45
N LEU A 19 -3.03 -13.89 14.99
CA LEU A 19 -2.77 -12.62 15.66
C LEU A 19 -3.03 -11.42 14.73
N ARG A 20 -2.53 -11.48 13.48
CA ARG A 20 -2.75 -10.41 12.49
C ARG A 20 -4.22 -10.19 12.18
N PHE A 21 -4.97 -11.28 11.97
CA PHE A 21 -6.41 -11.19 11.75
C PHE A 21 -7.15 -10.68 12.97
N GLY A 22 -6.75 -11.11 14.18
CA GLY A 22 -7.33 -10.61 15.43
C GLY A 22 -7.15 -9.11 15.61
N VAL A 23 -5.93 -8.58 15.36
CA VAL A 23 -5.65 -7.15 15.42
C VAL A 23 -6.44 -6.38 14.36
N ALA A 24 -6.50 -6.89 13.12
CA ALA A 24 -7.27 -6.26 12.05
C ALA A 24 -8.78 -6.20 12.38
N LEU A 25 -9.36 -7.30 12.85
CA LEU A 25 -10.76 -7.37 13.25
C LEU A 25 -11.06 -6.47 14.46
N ALA A 26 -10.17 -6.43 15.45
CA ALA A 26 -10.31 -5.54 16.60
C ALA A 26 -10.26 -4.07 16.18
N GLY A 27 -9.35 -3.70 15.27
CA GLY A 27 -9.27 -2.34 14.73
C GLY A 27 -10.52 -1.95 13.94
N VAL A 28 -11.01 -2.83 13.07
CA VAL A 28 -12.27 -2.61 12.34
C VAL A 28 -13.45 -2.50 13.29
N GLY A 29 -13.56 -3.39 14.28
CA GLY A 29 -14.61 -3.34 15.30
C GLY A 29 -14.56 -2.06 16.14
N TYR A 30 -13.36 -1.63 16.52
CA TYR A 30 -13.17 -0.36 17.23
C TYR A 30 -13.60 0.83 16.38
N ILE A 31 -13.25 0.87 15.10
CA ILE A 31 -13.69 1.93 14.18
C ILE A 31 -15.22 1.93 14.05
N ILE A 32 -15.84 0.76 13.88
CA ILE A 32 -17.31 0.65 13.78
C ILE A 32 -18.00 1.13 15.06
N TYR A 33 -17.42 0.83 16.22
CA TYR A 33 -17.93 1.27 17.52
C TYR A 33 -17.70 2.76 17.76
N ALA A 34 -16.55 3.30 17.37
CA ALA A 34 -16.19 4.71 17.54
C ALA A 34 -16.91 5.64 16.54
N LEU A 35 -17.48 5.09 15.47
CA LEU A 35 -18.22 5.86 14.48
C LEU A 35 -19.63 6.17 14.98
N ASN A 36 -19.99 7.46 14.93
CA ASN A 36 -21.36 7.91 15.15
C ASN A 36 -22.20 7.57 13.91
N TRP A 37 -22.97 6.49 14.01
CA TRP A 37 -23.84 6.02 12.93
C TRP A 37 -25.04 6.93 12.69
N ASN A 38 -25.57 7.52 13.76
CA ASN A 38 -26.72 8.41 13.73
C ASN A 38 -26.28 9.85 14.05
N ASP A 39 -27.09 10.83 13.64
CA ASP A 39 -26.79 12.23 13.89
C ASP A 39 -26.77 12.52 15.39
N THR A 40 -25.69 13.15 15.88
CA THR A 40 -25.55 13.55 17.28
C THR A 40 -25.56 15.07 17.38
N VAL A 41 -26.36 15.61 18.30
CA VAL A 41 -26.41 17.04 18.58
C VAL A 41 -25.54 17.30 19.81
N ASP A 42 -24.49 18.10 19.66
CA ASP A 42 -23.66 18.55 20.79
C ASP A 42 -24.46 19.46 21.73
N ALA A 43 -23.98 19.60 22.97
CA ALA A 43 -24.59 20.50 23.97
C ALA A 43 -24.69 21.97 23.50
N ASP A 44 -23.85 22.37 22.55
CA ASP A 44 -23.85 23.69 21.91
C ASP A 44 -24.84 23.82 20.73
N GLY A 45 -25.65 22.78 20.47
CA GLY A 45 -26.64 22.76 19.39
C GLY A 45 -26.07 22.50 17.99
N VAL A 46 -24.79 22.15 17.88
CA VAL A 46 -24.14 21.81 16.60
C VAL A 46 -24.49 20.38 16.21
N LEU A 47 -25.09 20.21 15.03
CA LEU A 47 -25.44 18.90 14.45
C LEU A 47 -24.20 18.26 13.82
N HIS A 48 -23.69 17.19 14.41
CA HIS A 48 -22.70 16.32 13.77
C HIS A 48 -23.45 15.27 12.96
N GLN A 49 -23.35 15.38 11.62
CA GLN A 49 -23.97 14.41 10.72
C GLN A 49 -23.32 13.03 10.92
N GLY A 50 -24.15 12.03 11.17
CA GLY A 50 -23.75 10.64 11.23
C GLY A 50 -23.36 10.10 9.86
N VAL A 51 -22.69 8.95 9.88
CA VAL A 51 -22.21 8.28 8.65
C VAL A 51 -23.34 8.01 7.66
N ILE A 52 -24.53 7.63 8.15
CA ILE A 52 -25.68 7.28 7.30
C ILE A 52 -26.17 8.49 6.49
N ASN A 53 -26.27 9.66 7.13
CA ASN A 53 -26.74 10.87 6.46
C ASN A 53 -25.68 11.40 5.48
N THR A 54 -24.40 11.28 5.83
CA THR A 54 -23.26 11.63 4.95
C THR A 54 -23.25 10.78 3.67
N ILE A 55 -23.55 9.48 3.76
CA ILE A 55 -23.62 8.60 2.59
C ILE A 55 -24.83 8.96 1.71
N LYS A 56 -25.97 9.32 2.31
CA LYS A 56 -27.18 9.71 1.57
C LYS A 56 -27.05 11.07 0.88
N SER A 57 -26.32 12.01 1.49
CA SER A 57 -26.08 13.34 0.94
C SER A 57 -24.89 13.41 -0.01
N ALA A 58 -24.18 12.29 -0.23
CA ALA A 58 -23.02 12.24 -1.11
C ALA A 58 -23.39 12.58 -2.57
N ASP A 59 -22.68 13.55 -3.14
CA ASP A 59 -22.85 13.92 -4.55
C ASP A 59 -22.29 12.82 -5.45
N TRP A 60 -23.16 12.24 -6.28
CA TRP A 60 -22.78 11.19 -7.22
C TRP A 60 -21.68 11.62 -8.20
N LYS A 61 -21.60 12.92 -8.55
CA LYS A 61 -20.55 13.44 -9.43
C LYS A 61 -19.18 13.33 -8.77
N LEU A 62 -19.09 13.68 -7.48
CA LEU A 62 -17.85 13.54 -6.71
C LEU A 62 -17.45 12.07 -6.55
N LEU A 63 -18.42 11.16 -6.41
CA LEU A 63 -18.17 9.72 -6.38
C LEU A 63 -17.58 9.23 -7.71
N VAL A 64 -18.12 9.67 -8.85
CA VAL A 64 -17.58 9.33 -10.17
C VAL A 64 -16.16 9.88 -10.34
N VAL A 65 -15.91 11.13 -9.97
CA VAL A 65 -14.57 11.73 -10.02
C VAL A 65 -13.59 10.93 -9.16
N SER A 66 -13.98 10.59 -7.94
CA SER A 66 -13.16 9.78 -7.03
C SER A 66 -12.84 8.40 -7.62
N PHE A 67 -13.85 7.74 -8.21
CA PHE A 67 -13.67 6.46 -8.89
C PHE A 67 -12.70 6.56 -10.07
N LEU A 68 -12.82 7.61 -10.89
CA LEU A 68 -11.90 7.84 -12.00
C LEU A 68 -10.47 8.14 -11.52
N MET A 69 -10.31 8.95 -10.47
CA MET A 69 -9.00 9.24 -9.89
C MET A 69 -8.33 7.97 -9.36
N VAL A 70 -9.06 7.12 -8.62
CA VAL A 70 -8.54 5.83 -8.15
C VAL A 70 -8.23 4.91 -9.34
N GLY A 71 -9.10 4.89 -10.35
CA GLY A 71 -8.89 4.14 -11.58
C GLY A 71 -7.60 4.51 -12.30
N LEU A 72 -7.23 5.80 -12.31
CA LEU A 72 -5.99 6.32 -12.91
C LEU A 72 -4.71 5.89 -12.19
N ILE A 73 -4.78 5.50 -10.92
CA ILE A 73 -3.61 5.03 -10.17
C ILE A 73 -3.03 3.75 -10.81
N TYR A 74 -3.90 2.86 -11.29
CA TYR A 74 -3.51 1.57 -11.86
C TYR A 74 -2.68 1.66 -13.16
N PRO A 75 -3.07 2.44 -14.18
CA PRO A 75 -2.25 2.62 -15.36
C PRO A 75 -0.94 3.35 -15.05
N ILE A 76 -0.93 4.34 -14.14
CA ILE A 76 0.29 5.04 -13.70
C ILE A 76 1.26 4.06 -13.01
N PHE A 77 0.74 3.20 -12.13
CA PHE A 77 1.54 2.16 -11.49
C PHE A 77 2.13 1.18 -12.51
N SER A 78 1.32 0.79 -13.50
CA SER A 78 1.77 -0.11 -14.57
C SER A 78 2.78 0.53 -15.52
N THR A 79 2.64 1.81 -15.88
CA THR A 79 3.60 2.51 -16.76
C THR A 79 4.97 2.59 -16.07
N ARG A 80 4.99 2.90 -14.78
CA ARG A 80 6.22 2.92 -13.96
C ARG A 80 6.96 1.58 -14.00
N TRP A 81 6.23 0.49 -13.76
CA TRP A 81 6.84 -0.84 -13.78
C TRP A 81 7.28 -1.27 -15.19
N TRP A 82 6.49 -0.93 -16.22
CA TRP A 82 6.87 -1.16 -17.62
C TRP A 82 8.17 -0.44 -18.00
N MET A 83 8.35 0.82 -17.57
CA MET A 83 9.61 1.56 -17.77
C MET A 83 10.80 0.87 -17.10
N LEU A 84 10.64 0.42 -15.85
CA LEU A 84 11.68 -0.33 -15.12
C LEU A 84 12.09 -1.63 -15.83
N MET A 85 11.13 -2.35 -16.43
CA MET A 85 11.41 -3.57 -17.19
C MET A 85 12.22 -3.28 -18.47
N ARG A 86 11.92 -2.18 -19.17
CA ARG A 86 12.67 -1.76 -20.38
C ARG A 86 14.12 -1.41 -20.06
N VAL A 87 14.36 -0.72 -18.95
CA VAL A 87 15.73 -0.40 -18.49
C VAL A 87 16.55 -1.67 -18.20
N ARG A 88 15.90 -2.73 -17.71
CA ARG A 88 16.54 -4.04 -17.47
C ARG A 88 16.62 -4.94 -18.72
N GLY A 89 16.27 -4.44 -19.90
CA GLY A 89 16.36 -5.18 -21.16
C GLY A 89 15.24 -6.21 -21.39
N MET A 90 14.17 -6.20 -20.57
CA MET A 90 13.01 -7.07 -20.77
C MET A 90 12.00 -6.38 -21.70
N HIS A 91 11.96 -6.81 -22.96
CA HIS A 91 11.02 -6.30 -23.96
C HIS A 91 9.60 -6.84 -23.72
N CYS A 92 8.80 -6.09 -22.97
CA CYS A 92 7.39 -6.36 -22.69
C CYS A 92 6.52 -5.25 -23.32
N SER A 93 5.39 -5.59 -23.94
CA SER A 93 4.42 -4.57 -24.40
C SER A 93 3.65 -3.99 -23.21
N TRP A 94 3.25 -2.71 -23.30
CA TRP A 94 2.57 -2.03 -22.20
C TRP A 94 1.30 -2.77 -21.73
N GLY A 95 0.49 -3.27 -22.66
CA GLY A 95 -0.72 -4.04 -22.32
C GLY A 95 -0.44 -5.36 -21.58
N LYS A 96 0.68 -6.03 -21.88
CA LYS A 96 1.12 -7.22 -21.12
C LYS A 96 1.54 -6.84 -19.70
N ALA A 97 2.28 -5.74 -19.55
CA ALA A 97 2.67 -5.22 -18.24
C ALA A 97 1.44 -4.82 -17.40
N PHE A 98 0.46 -4.15 -18.01
CA PHE A 98 -0.78 -3.77 -17.35
C PHE A 98 -1.59 -4.97 -16.89
N ARG A 99 -1.74 -6.00 -17.74
CA ARG A 99 -2.42 -7.24 -17.34
C ARG A 99 -1.71 -7.93 -16.17
N LEU A 100 -0.38 -8.01 -16.18
CA LEU A 100 0.37 -8.57 -15.06
C LEU A 100 0.25 -7.73 -13.78
N ALA A 101 0.23 -6.40 -13.91
CA ALA A 101 0.02 -5.49 -12.80
C ALA A 101 -1.36 -5.71 -12.16
N MET A 102 -2.42 -5.86 -12.96
CA MET A 102 -3.77 -6.16 -12.48
C MET A 102 -3.85 -7.52 -11.77
N VAL A 103 -3.21 -8.56 -12.32
CA VAL A 103 -3.11 -9.86 -11.66
C VAL A 103 -2.39 -9.74 -10.31
N GLY A 104 -1.28 -8.98 -10.27
CA GLY A 104 -0.58 -8.70 -9.01
C GLY A 104 -1.45 -7.96 -7.99
N CYS A 105 -2.21 -6.95 -8.43
CA CYS A 105 -3.18 -6.24 -7.58
C CYS A 105 -4.26 -7.18 -7.03
N PHE A 106 -4.84 -8.05 -7.86
CA PHE A 106 -5.81 -9.05 -7.43
C PHE A 106 -5.24 -9.94 -6.32
N PHE A 107 -4.04 -10.49 -6.52
CA PHE A 107 -3.38 -11.30 -5.49
C PHE A 107 -3.02 -10.50 -4.24
N ASN A 108 -2.72 -9.20 -4.33
CA ASN A 108 -2.50 -8.35 -3.15
C ASN A 108 -3.78 -8.13 -2.34
N PHE A 109 -4.95 -8.07 -2.97
CA PHE A 109 -6.23 -7.95 -2.27
C PHE A 109 -6.76 -9.28 -1.75
N CYS A 110 -6.53 -10.38 -2.48
CA CYS A 110 -7.06 -11.70 -2.13
C CYS A 110 -6.11 -12.55 -1.27
N MET A 111 -4.78 -12.36 -1.33
CA MET A 111 -3.86 -13.12 -0.48
C MET A 111 -3.67 -12.47 0.90
N PRO A 112 -3.71 -13.26 1.98
CA PRO A 112 -3.35 -12.80 3.31
C PRO A 112 -1.84 -12.59 3.40
N GLY A 113 -1.41 -11.38 3.08
CA GLY A 113 -0.02 -10.96 3.02
C GLY A 113 0.16 -9.96 1.88
N SER A 114 0.19 -8.67 2.22
CA SER A 114 0.22 -7.53 1.29
C SER A 114 1.39 -7.52 0.28
N THR A 115 2.30 -8.49 0.39
CA THR A 115 3.50 -8.61 -0.44
C THR A 115 3.38 -9.71 -1.49
N GLY A 116 2.50 -10.70 -1.32
CA GLY A 116 2.44 -11.90 -2.17
C GLY A 116 2.11 -11.61 -3.64
N GLY A 117 1.19 -10.68 -3.90
CA GLY A 117 0.76 -10.35 -5.26
C GLY A 117 1.84 -9.70 -6.13
N ASP A 118 2.76 -8.94 -5.53
CA ASP A 118 3.90 -8.44 -6.28
C ASP A 118 4.96 -9.50 -6.55
N PHE A 119 5.09 -10.52 -5.70
CA PHE A 119 5.93 -11.68 -6.03
C PHE A 119 5.33 -12.44 -7.22
N VAL A 120 4.00 -12.58 -7.28
CA VAL A 120 3.32 -13.24 -8.39
C VAL A 120 3.53 -12.48 -9.70
N LYS A 121 3.36 -11.15 -9.74
CA LYS A 121 3.61 -10.37 -10.97
C LYS A 121 5.08 -10.46 -11.41
N GLY A 122 6.04 -10.40 -10.48
CA GLY A 122 7.46 -10.56 -10.79
C GLY A 122 7.80 -11.96 -11.31
N TYR A 123 7.24 -12.99 -10.70
CA TYR A 123 7.41 -14.38 -11.12
C TYR A 123 6.86 -14.63 -12.53
N TYR A 124 5.65 -14.17 -12.82
CA TYR A 124 5.05 -14.31 -14.15
C TYR A 124 5.78 -13.48 -15.22
N ALA A 125 6.33 -12.31 -14.86
CA ALA A 125 7.17 -11.53 -15.77
C ALA A 125 8.48 -12.23 -16.11
N ALA A 126 9.05 -12.98 -15.16
CA ALA A 126 10.26 -13.78 -15.35
C ALA A 126 10.00 -15.18 -15.94
N LYS A 127 8.74 -15.58 -16.13
CA LYS A 127 8.39 -16.90 -16.65
C LYS A 127 8.80 -17.00 -18.12
N GLY A 128 9.97 -17.59 -18.37
CA GLY A 128 10.60 -17.69 -19.70
C GLY A 128 12.03 -17.13 -19.77
N SER A 129 12.52 -16.49 -18.71
CA SER A 129 13.90 -16.01 -18.56
C SER A 129 14.57 -16.71 -17.37
N ASN A 130 15.86 -17.05 -17.48
CA ASN A 130 16.63 -17.70 -16.40
C ASN A 130 16.96 -16.73 -15.23
N ARG A 131 16.30 -15.56 -15.16
CA ARG A 131 16.57 -14.44 -14.24
C ARG A 131 15.42 -14.19 -13.27
N LYS A 132 14.91 -15.25 -12.64
CA LYS A 132 13.81 -15.16 -11.64
C LYS A 132 14.17 -14.28 -10.44
N THR A 133 15.44 -14.29 -10.04
CA THR A 133 15.97 -13.45 -8.96
C THR A 133 15.91 -11.96 -9.30
N ASP A 134 16.24 -11.57 -10.53
CA ASP A 134 16.22 -10.16 -10.96
C ASP A 134 14.81 -9.56 -10.95
N ALA A 135 13.80 -10.37 -11.26
CA ALA A 135 12.40 -9.92 -11.20
C ALA A 135 11.91 -9.73 -9.77
N ILE A 136 12.34 -10.58 -8.83
CA ILE A 136 12.03 -10.40 -7.40
C ILE A 136 12.73 -9.13 -6.89
N ILE A 137 14.01 -8.93 -7.21
CA ILE A 137 14.76 -7.71 -6.87
C ILE A 137 14.09 -6.48 -7.49
N SER A 138 13.53 -6.58 -8.70
CA SER A 138 12.83 -5.48 -9.35
C SER A 138 11.62 -4.97 -8.55
N VAL A 139 10.91 -5.88 -7.89
CA VAL A 139 9.75 -5.56 -7.05
C VAL A 139 10.19 -4.89 -5.76
N ILE A 140 11.26 -5.38 -5.12
CA ILE A 140 11.78 -4.79 -3.89
C ILE A 140 12.27 -3.36 -4.16
N VAL A 141 13.02 -3.16 -5.25
CA VAL A 141 13.46 -1.83 -5.68
C VAL A 141 12.26 -0.92 -5.98
N ASP A 142 11.22 -1.43 -6.62
CA ASP A 142 9.97 -0.69 -6.83
C ASP A 142 9.34 -0.26 -5.49
N ARG A 143 9.30 -1.15 -4.48
CA ARG A 143 8.79 -0.81 -3.15
C ARG A 143 9.64 0.25 -2.43
N ILE A 144 10.97 0.16 -2.50
CA ILE A 144 11.87 1.16 -1.93
C ILE A 144 11.67 2.51 -2.61
N LEU A 145 11.64 2.56 -3.94
CA LEU A 145 11.41 3.79 -4.70
C LEU A 145 10.03 4.40 -4.40
N GLY A 146 9.02 3.56 -4.20
CA GLY A 146 7.69 4.02 -3.77
C GLY A 146 7.71 4.66 -2.39
N LEU A 147 8.40 4.04 -1.43
CA LEU A 147 8.52 4.56 -0.06
C LEU A 147 9.35 5.85 0.00
N LEU A 148 10.47 5.90 -0.73
CA LEU A 148 11.29 7.11 -0.85
C LEU A 148 10.50 8.26 -1.49
N GLY A 149 9.76 7.97 -2.57
CA GLY A 149 8.85 8.95 -3.18
C GLY A 149 7.82 9.48 -2.19
N LEU A 150 7.24 8.60 -1.36
CA LEU A 150 6.30 9.00 -0.32
C LEU A 150 6.94 9.91 0.73
N PHE A 151 8.15 9.60 1.21
CA PHE A 151 8.87 10.46 2.14
C PHE A 151 9.21 11.82 1.55
N ILE A 152 9.63 11.87 0.28
CA ILE A 152 9.92 13.14 -0.41
C ILE A 152 8.66 13.98 -0.52
N VAL A 153 7.54 13.42 -1.00
CA VAL A 153 6.29 14.16 -1.14
C VAL A 153 5.78 14.64 0.21
N ALA A 154 5.81 13.79 1.24
CA ALA A 154 5.37 14.15 2.59
C ALA A 154 6.28 15.22 3.21
N GLY A 155 7.59 15.10 3.03
CA GLY A 155 8.59 16.05 3.52
C GLY A 155 8.47 17.41 2.85
N VAL A 156 8.37 17.46 1.52
CA VAL A 156 8.19 18.70 0.75
C VAL A 156 6.88 19.38 1.11
N THR A 157 5.78 18.63 1.22
CA THR A 157 4.49 19.19 1.65
C THR A 157 4.58 19.74 3.07
N GLY A 158 5.23 19.02 3.99
CA GLY A 158 5.45 19.47 5.36
C GLY A 158 6.25 20.78 5.45
N LEU A 159 7.20 21.00 4.55
CA LEU A 159 7.96 22.26 4.47
C LEU A 159 7.07 23.48 4.14
N THR A 160 5.96 23.29 3.41
CA THR A 160 5.02 24.39 3.10
C THR A 160 4.12 24.77 4.29
N LEU A 161 4.05 23.92 5.32
CA LEU A 161 3.15 24.04 6.47
C LEU A 161 3.91 24.18 7.80
N LEU A 162 5.14 24.69 7.77
CA LEU A 162 6.03 24.83 8.94
C LEU A 162 5.52 25.81 10.01
N SER A 163 4.49 26.59 9.71
CA SER A 163 3.85 27.52 10.64
C SER A 163 3.23 26.82 11.85
N ASP A 164 2.80 25.55 11.72
CA ASP A 164 2.28 24.77 12.82
C ASP A 164 3.41 23.99 13.54
N PRO A 165 3.61 24.17 14.86
CA PRO A 165 4.61 23.46 15.65
C PRO A 165 4.52 21.92 15.53
N ARG A 166 3.31 21.36 15.39
CA ARG A 166 3.11 19.90 15.26
C ARG A 166 3.64 19.41 13.92
N VAL A 167 3.34 20.13 12.84
CA VAL A 167 3.79 19.80 11.48
C VAL A 167 5.30 19.90 11.36
N ARG A 168 5.93 20.87 12.03
CA ARG A 168 7.39 21.02 12.06
C ARG A 168 8.09 19.80 12.65
N TYR A 169 7.60 19.25 13.77
CA TYR A 169 8.19 18.05 14.37
C TYR A 169 8.02 16.81 13.49
N ILE A 170 6.81 16.61 12.96
CA ILE A 170 6.50 15.48 12.06
C ILE A 170 7.37 15.53 10.79
N THR A 171 7.52 16.72 10.20
CA THR A 171 8.36 16.94 9.01
C THR A 171 9.82 16.61 9.29
N GLY A 172 10.35 16.99 10.47
CA GLY A 172 11.70 16.64 10.90
C GLY A 172 11.93 15.12 10.99
N ILE A 173 10.97 14.38 11.57
CA ILE A 173 11.04 12.91 11.64
C ILE A 173 11.00 12.30 10.23
N ILE A 174 10.13 12.79 9.35
CA ILE A 174 10.01 12.29 7.98
C ILE A 174 11.33 12.43 7.23
N TRP A 175 12.00 13.57 7.32
CA TRP A 175 13.30 13.78 6.68
C TRP A 175 14.40 12.91 7.29
N LEU A 176 14.43 12.74 8.63
CA LEU A 176 15.39 11.85 9.29
C LEU A 176 15.19 10.38 8.87
N CYS A 177 13.95 9.89 8.86
CA CYS A 177 13.64 8.54 8.39
C CYS A 177 13.93 8.36 6.90
N GLY A 178 13.64 9.37 6.07
CA GLY A 178 13.96 9.38 4.64
C GLY A 178 15.46 9.27 4.39
N LEU A 179 16.28 10.09 5.07
CA LEU A 179 17.73 10.06 4.98
C LEU A 179 18.30 8.72 5.47
N GLY A 180 17.82 8.21 6.61
CA GLY A 180 18.20 6.89 7.11
C GLY A 180 17.87 5.76 6.13
N GLY A 181 16.72 5.85 5.45
CA GLY A 181 16.32 4.91 4.41
C GLY A 181 17.21 4.93 3.17
N VAL A 182 17.66 6.11 2.73
CA VAL A 182 18.59 6.24 1.58
C VAL A 182 19.98 5.70 1.91
N ILE A 183 20.48 6.02 3.11
CA ILE A 183 21.80 5.55 3.58
C ILE A 183 21.77 4.02 3.74
N GLY A 184 20.73 3.47 4.36
CA GLY A 184 20.57 2.02 4.51
C GLY A 184 20.40 1.27 3.19
N ALA A 185 19.90 1.92 2.13
CA ALA A 185 19.81 1.33 0.79
C ALA A 185 21.14 1.39 0.00
N SER A 186 22.13 2.17 0.49
CA SER A 186 23.42 2.41 -0.18
C SER A 186 24.57 1.56 0.40
N ILE A 187 24.32 0.79 1.47
CA ILE A 187 25.26 -0.15 2.12
C ILE A 187 24.90 -1.58 1.70
#